data_AF-A0A528C4A2-F1
#
_entry.id   AF-A0A528C4A2-F1
#
_cell.length_a   1.000
_cell.length_b   1.000
_cell.length_c   1.000
_cell.angle_alpha   90.00
_cell.angle_beta   90.00
_cell.angle_gamma   90.00
#
_symmetry.space_group_name_H-M   'P 1'
#
loop_
_entity.id
_entity.type
_entity.pdbx_description
1 polymer ?
#
loop_
_entity_poly.entity_id
_entity_poly.type
_entity_poly.pdbx_seq_one_letter_code
_entity_poly.pdbx_strand_id
1 'polypeptide(L)' 'MSGRLTVIGLGPGNPDQVTPEAIRAVAEAKFFYGYKPYLDRLDLRPDQTRVASDNREELSRAKDALVKAAQGHDVAVV' A
#
# COMPACT_ATOMS: atom_id res chain seq x y z
N MET A 1 15.47 7.88 -11.58
CA MET A 1 14.79 8.16 -10.29
C MET A 1 14.73 6.87 -9.50
N SER A 2 14.93 6.89 -8.19
CA SER A 2 14.78 5.72 -7.32
C SER A 2 13.32 5.61 -6.86
N GLY A 3 12.71 4.43 -6.98
CA GLY A 3 11.39 4.19 -6.40
C GLY A 3 11.47 3.97 -4.90
N ARG A 4 10.31 3.90 -4.24
CA ARG A 4 10.20 3.75 -2.78
C ARG A 4 9.10 2.77 -2.44
N LEU A 5 9.35 1.92 -1.45
CA LEU A 5 8.35 1.07 -0.83
C LEU A 5 8.12 1.52 0.61
N THR A 6 6.87 1.76 0.98
CA THR A 6 6.46 2.10 2.34
C THR A 6 5.47 1.06 2.85
N VAL A 7 5.74 0.46 4.02
CA VAL A 7 4.77 -0.38 4.72
C VAL A 7 3.96 0.53 5.65
N ILE A 8 2.65 0.58 5.46
CA ILE A 8 1.76 1.57 6.12
C ILE A 8 0.80 0.83 7.05
N GLY A 9 0.81 1.19 8.33
CA GLY A 9 -0.18 0.72 9.30
C GLY A 9 -1.45 1.58 9.28
N LEU A 10 -2.62 0.96 9.07
CA LEU A 10 -3.92 1.63 9.04
C LEU A 10 -4.66 1.62 10.39
N GLY A 11 -3.99 1.22 11.46
CA GLY A 11 -4.61 1.06 12.77
C GLY A 11 -5.67 -0.06 12.81
N PRO A 12 -6.40 -0.19 13.93
CA PRO A 12 -7.22 -1.38 14.20
C PRO A 12 -8.60 -1.37 13.52
N GLY A 13 -9.05 -0.26 12.95
CA GLY A 13 -10.35 -0.19 12.26
C GLY A 13 -10.88 1.22 12.09
N ASN A 14 -10.87 2.01 13.16
CA ASN A 14 -11.41 3.37 13.16
C ASN A 14 -10.53 4.31 12.31
N PRO A 15 -11.08 5.00 11.29
CA PRO A 15 -10.35 6.00 10.50
C PRO A 15 -9.67 7.10 11.33
N ASP A 16 -10.24 7.49 12.47
CA ASP A 16 -9.67 8.52 13.36
C ASP A 16 -8.36 8.07 14.04
N GLN A 17 -8.03 6.77 13.97
CA GLN A 17 -6.81 6.19 14.51
C GLN A 17 -5.70 6.07 13.46
N VAL A 18 -5.94 6.48 12.21
CA VAL A 18 -4.91 6.55 11.18
C VAL A 18 -4.07 7.80 11.41
N THR A 19 -2.75 7.64 11.47
CA THR A 19 -1.87 8.79 11.72
C THR A 19 -1.83 9.73 10.51
N PRO A 20 -1.59 11.04 10.72
CA PRO A 20 -1.38 11.97 9.60
C PRO A 20 -0.22 11.57 8.68
N GLU A 21 0.78 10.85 9.18
CA GLU A 21 1.89 10.32 8.39
C GLU A 21 1.45 9.19 7.46
N ALA A 22 0.64 8.24 7.95
CA ALA A 22 0.07 7.18 7.12
C ALA A 22 -0.80 7.74 6.00
N ILE A 23 -1.61 8.77 6.29
CA ILE A 23 -2.45 9.46 5.28
C ILE A 23 -1.58 10.07 4.18
N ARG A 24 -0.48 10.77 4.54
CA ARG A 24 0.44 11.33 3.55
C ARG A 24 1.12 10.26 2.70
N ALA A 25 1.57 9.17 3.32
CA ALA A 25 2.19 8.06 2.61
C ALA A 25 1.21 7.40 1.61
N VAL A 26 -0.06 7.24 1.99
CA VAL A 26 -1.12 6.80 1.08
C VAL A 26 -1.32 7.81 -0.06
N ALA A 27 -1.27 9.11 0.21
CA ALA A 27 -1.42 10.11 -0.85
C ALA A 27 -0.28 10.05 -1.89
N GLU A 28 0.95 9.81 -1.44
CA GLU A 28 2.17 9.77 -2.26
C GLU A 28 2.29 8.50 -3.12
N ALA A 29 1.77 7.36 -2.65
CA ALA A 29 1.90 6.08 -3.36
C ALA A 29 1.02 5.98 -4.61
N LYS A 30 1.49 5.22 -5.60
CA LYS A 30 0.76 4.90 -6.84
C LYS A 30 0.30 3.45 -6.91
N PHE A 31 1.04 2.52 -6.31
CA PHE A 31 0.69 1.10 -6.31
C PHE A 31 0.50 0.59 -4.89
N PHE A 32 -0.63 -0.04 -4.63
CA PHE A 32 -1.02 -0.54 -3.31
C PHE A 32 -1.11 -2.05 -3.31
N TYR A 33 -0.24 -2.69 -2.53
CA TYR A 33 -0.21 -4.13 -2.33
C TYR A 33 -0.73 -4.44 -0.94
N GLY A 34 -1.67 -5.35 -0.79
CA GLY A 34 -2.19 -5.65 0.55
C GLY A 34 -3.18 -6.80 0.58
N TYR A 35 -3.46 -7.25 1.79
CA TYR A 35 -4.59 -8.16 2.01
C TYR A 35 -5.88 -7.43 1.68
N LYS A 36 -6.78 -8.06 0.91
CA LYS A 36 -7.98 -7.41 0.35
C LYS A 36 -8.75 -6.54 1.37
N PRO A 37 -9.13 -7.02 2.57
CA PRO A 37 -9.83 -6.22 3.57
C PRO A 37 -9.10 -4.95 4.04
N TYR A 38 -7.76 -4.92 4.03
CA TYR A 38 -7.02 -3.70 4.39
C TYR A 38 -7.06 -2.68 3.28
N LEU A 39 -6.92 -3.12 2.03
CA LEU A 39 -7.06 -2.26 0.88
C LEU A 39 -8.50 -1.72 0.72
N ASP A 40 -9.53 -2.47 1.15
CA ASP A 40 -10.93 -1.99 1.13
C ASP A 40 -11.17 -0.84 2.11
N ARG A 41 -10.26 -0.59 3.06
CA ARG A 41 -10.33 0.54 4.00
C ARG A 41 -9.79 1.85 3.41
N LEU A 42 -9.20 1.81 2.21
CA LEU A 42 -8.64 2.98 1.54
C LEU A 42 -9.60 3.48 0.46
N ASP A 43 -9.82 4.80 0.44
CA ASP A 43 -10.44 5.47 -0.70
C ASP A 43 -9.34 5.89 -1.69
N LEU A 44 -9.03 4.99 -2.63
CA LEU A 44 -7.96 5.21 -3.60
C LEU A 44 -8.43 6.12 -4.72
N ARG A 45 -7.58 7.09 -5.08
CA ARG A 45 -7.82 7.97 -6.22
C ARG A 45 -7.79 7.19 -7.54
N PRO A 46 -8.40 7.71 -8.63
CA PRO A 46 -8.39 7.05 -9.93
C PRO A 46 -7.00 6.76 -10.52
N ASP A 47 -5.98 7.53 -10.12
CA ASP A 47 -4.60 7.36 -10.55
C ASP A 47 -3.80 6.32 -9.73
N GLN A 48 -4.43 5.74 -8.70
CA GLN A 48 -3.82 4.76 -7.81
C GLN A 48 -4.27 3.34 -8.16
N THR A 49 -3.32 2.42 -8.23
CA THR A 49 -3.55 1.03 -8.63
C THR A 49 -3.62 0.12 -7.41
N ARG A 50 -4.70 -0.66 -7.30
CA ARG A 50 -4.89 -1.68 -6.27
C ARG A 50 -4.42 -3.05 -6.73
N VAL A 51 -3.58 -3.71 -5.94
CA VAL A 51 -3.11 -5.09 -6.13
C VAL A 51 -3.43 -5.90 -4.87
N ALA A 52 -4.62 -6.50 -4.84
CA ALA A 52 -5.08 -7.29 -3.71
C ALA A 52 -4.54 -8.73 -3.76
N SER A 53 -4.19 -9.28 -2.60
CA SER A 53 -3.83 -10.70 -2.44
C SER A 53 -4.63 -11.34 -1.29
N ASP A 54 -4.55 -12.67 -1.18
CA ASP A 54 -4.96 -13.38 0.04
C ASP A 54 -3.88 -13.24 1.13
N ASN A 55 -4.23 -13.54 2.38
CA ASN A 55 -3.35 -13.49 3.55
C ASN A 55 -2.49 -14.76 3.70
N ARG A 56 -2.27 -15.50 2.61
CA ARG A 56 -1.36 -16.67 2.54
C ARG A 56 -0.24 -16.47 1.51
N GLU A 57 -0.19 -15.28 0.93
CA GLU A 57 0.66 -14.92 -0.21
C GLU A 57 1.64 -13.79 0.14
N GLU A 58 1.98 -13.63 1.42
CA GLU A 58 2.72 -12.47 1.91
C GLU A 58 4.11 -12.35 1.26
N LEU A 59 4.80 -13.47 1.04
CA LEU A 59 6.09 -13.48 0.37
C LEU A 59 5.99 -13.08 -1.11
N SER A 60 4.95 -13.55 -1.82
CA SER A 60 4.71 -13.17 -3.21
C SER A 60 4.39 -11.68 -3.31
N ARG A 61 3.48 -11.20 -2.45
CA ARG A 61 3.10 -9.79 -2.35
C ARG A 61 4.31 -8.89 -2.08
N ALA A 62 5.16 -9.27 -1.12
CA ALA A 62 6.36 -8.51 -0.80
C ALA A 62 7.34 -8.48 -1.98
N LYS A 63 7.54 -9.60 -2.66
CA LYS A 63 8.41 -9.68 -3.85
C LYS A 63 7.90 -8.79 -4.97
N ASP A 64 6.61 -8.84 -5.28
CA ASP A 64 6.02 -8.06 -6.38
C ASP A 64 6.08 -6.55 -6.08
N ALA A 65 5.80 -6.16 -4.83
CA ALA A 65 5.93 -4.78 -4.38
C ALA A 65 7.37 -4.25 -4.49
N LEU A 66 8.37 -5.07 -4.10
CA LEU A 66 9.79 -4.73 -4.23
C LEU A 66 10.22 -4.60 -5.70
N VAL A 67 9.78 -5.52 -6.56
CA VAL A 67 10.03 -5.43 -8.02
C VAL A 67 9.44 -4.13 -8.58
N LYS A 68 8.22 -3.76 -8.15
CA LYS A 68 7.57 -2.53 -8.60
C LYS A 68 8.30 -1.27 -8.13
N ALA A 69 8.78 -1.25 -6.89
CA ALA A 69 9.60 -0.15 -6.37
C ALA A 69 10.96 -0.05 -7.11
N ALA A 70 11.59 -1.19 -7.42
CA ALA A 70 12.85 -1.23 -8.18
C ALA A 70 12.70 -0.66 -9.61
N GLN A 71 11.49 -0.65 -10.17
CA GLN A 71 11.17 0.00 -11.45
C GLN A 71 11.03 1.53 -11.34
N GLY A 72 11.19 2.11 -10.15
CA GLY A 72 11.14 3.57 -9.95
C GLY A 72 9.79 4.09 -9.45
N HIS A 73 8.87 3.23 -9.01
CA HIS A 73 7.55 3.64 -8.55
C HIS A 73 7.47 3.83 -7.03
N ASP A 74 6.54 4.70 -6.59
CA ASP A 74 6.10 4.80 -5.20
C ASP A 74 5.04 3.73 -4.89
N VAL A 75 5.40 2.84 -3.98
CA VAL A 75 4.64 1.64 -3.62
C VAL A 75 4.27 1.67 -2.15
N ALA A 76 3.02 1.35 -1.83
CA ALA A 76 2.52 1.13 -0.49
C ALA A 76 2.18 -0.34 -0.27
N VAL A 77 2.57 -0.88 0.88
CA VAL A 77 2.10 -2.16 1.40
C VAL A 77 1.21 -1.89 2.62
N VAL A 78 -0.03 -2.38 2.60
CA VAL A 78 -1.03 -2.21 3.69
C VAL A 78 -1.59 -3.53 4.20
#